data_AF-A0A161YJ23-F1
#
_entry.id   AF-A0A161YJ23-F1
#
_cell.length_a   1.000
_cell.length_b   1.000
_cell.length_c   1.000
_cell.angle_alpha   90.00
_cell.angle_beta   90.00
_cell.angle_gamma   90.00
#
_symmetry.space_group_name_H-M   'P 1'
#
loop_
_entity.id
_entity.type
_entity.pdbx_description
1 polymer ?
#
loop_
_entity_poly.entity_id
_entity_poly.type
_entity_poly.pdbx_seq_one_letter_code
_entity_poly.pdbx_strand_id
1 'polypeptide(L)'
;MHDALVAATLSKMTVDLPECVTLCMKNELPNSTCRHTNASCVCTSQKLDTALEVCVAANCTVIESLPLVVANTGTQCYWNLTEKETAVGLGFGQDIWMLSPDQITRILFVFFLEEFMYAFVICSTKVSIILFYLRIFPEPWFRKACLTILIMTAIFGVWHILQILFVSWPISYNWTFWDGRHSGRRGNVKMFSFINAGINIALDLALFILPVTQFITMSWTLRTKIGTSLIFLVGL
;
A
#
# COMPACT_ATOMS: atom_id res chain seq x y z
N MET A 1 -14.79 33.65 17.56
CA MET A 1 -14.29 33.54 16.16
C MET A 1 -12.86 32.99 16.08
N HIS A 2 -11.99 33.31 17.05
CA HIS A 2 -10.67 32.67 17.21
C HIS A 2 -10.76 31.16 17.53
N ASP A 3 -11.73 30.73 18.34
CA ASP A 3 -11.87 29.33 18.76
C ASP A 3 -12.25 28.38 17.60
N ALA A 4 -12.99 28.88 16.60
CA ALA A 4 -13.41 28.11 15.43
C ALA A 4 -12.26 27.88 14.43
N LEU A 5 -11.30 28.82 14.34
CA LEU A 5 -10.13 28.71 13.46
C LEU A 5 -9.06 27.78 14.06
N VAL A 6 -8.91 27.75 15.38
CA VAL A 6 -8.05 26.78 16.08
C VAL A 6 -8.58 25.36 15.90
N ALA A 7 -9.90 25.15 16.01
CA ALA A 7 -10.53 23.86 15.77
C ALA A 7 -10.40 23.35 14.32
N ALA A 8 -10.53 24.24 13.33
CA ALA A 8 -10.41 23.87 11.90
C ALA A 8 -8.96 23.55 11.47
N THR A 9 -7.94 23.98 12.23
CA THR A 9 -6.53 23.76 11.92
C THR A 9 -5.97 22.52 12.64
N LEU A 10 -6.48 22.22 13.84
CA LEU A 10 -6.17 20.98 14.56
C LEU A 10 -6.70 19.72 13.86
N SER A 11 -7.79 19.81 13.08
CA SER A 11 -8.29 18.67 12.29
C SER A 11 -7.34 18.24 11.16
N LYS A 12 -6.41 19.11 10.73
CA LYS A 12 -5.35 18.72 9.78
C LYS A 12 -4.21 17.96 10.46
N MET A 13 -4.03 18.14 11.77
CA MET A 13 -3.06 17.45 12.61
C MET A 13 -3.82 16.41 13.43
N THR A 14 -4.28 15.34 12.77
CA THR A 14 -5.10 14.28 13.37
C THR A 14 -4.29 13.54 14.41
N VAL A 15 -4.31 14.09 15.62
CA VAL A 15 -3.90 13.41 16.81
C VAL A 15 -5.10 13.55 17.74
N ASP A 16 -5.80 12.44 17.96
CA ASP A 16 -6.85 12.34 18.98
C ASP A 16 -6.15 12.43 20.34
N LEU A 17 -5.75 13.65 20.71
CA LEU A 17 -5.16 13.94 22.00
C LEU A 17 -6.23 13.89 23.08
N PRO A 18 -5.94 13.29 24.25
CA PRO A 18 -6.73 13.50 25.45
C PRO A 18 -6.87 15.00 25.74
N GLU A 19 -7.98 15.39 26.36
CA GLU A 19 -8.29 16.81 26.63
C GLU A 19 -7.17 17.51 27.42
N CYS A 20 -6.52 16.80 28.35
CA CYS A 20 -5.38 17.31 29.13
C CYS A 20 -4.23 17.81 28.24
N VAL A 21 -3.86 16.99 27.26
CA VAL A 21 -2.72 17.26 26.37
C VAL A 21 -3.04 18.42 25.43
N THR A 22 -4.29 18.49 24.97
CA THR A 22 -4.78 19.59 24.14
C THR A 22 -4.70 20.94 24.89
N LEU A 23 -4.88 20.93 26.21
CA LEU A 23 -4.77 22.11 27.06
C LEU A 23 -3.31 22.58 27.19
N CYS A 24 -2.35 21.66 27.38
CA CYS A 24 -0.92 21.98 27.37
C CYS A 24 -0.46 22.55 26.01
N MET A 25 -0.91 21.96 24.90
CA MET A 25 -0.64 22.48 23.56
C MET A 25 -1.17 23.91 23.36
N LYS A 26 -2.38 24.21 23.85
CA LYS A 26 -2.94 25.58 23.76
C LYS A 26 -2.14 26.60 24.57
N ASN A 27 -1.54 26.19 25.68
CA ASN A 27 -0.78 27.08 26.56
C ASN A 27 0.64 27.32 26.03
N GLU A 28 1.31 26.29 25.52
CA GLU A 28 2.74 26.38 25.14
C GLU A 28 2.98 26.79 23.69
N LEU A 29 2.06 26.46 22.77
CA LEU A 29 2.20 26.81 21.36
C LEU A 29 2.29 28.33 21.08
N PRO A 30 1.48 29.22 21.70
CA PRO A 30 1.64 30.66 21.52
C PRO A 30 2.92 31.23 22.16
N ASN A 31 3.52 30.52 23.12
CA ASN A 31 4.79 30.87 23.75
C ASN A 31 5.99 30.43 22.90
N SER A 32 5.76 29.57 21.91
CA SER A 32 6.77 29.08 20.99
C SER A 32 6.98 30.00 19.78
N THR A 33 8.11 29.84 19.09
CA THR A 33 8.38 30.52 17.82
C THR A 33 7.61 29.91 16.63
N CYS A 34 6.84 28.85 16.87
CA CYS A 34 6.12 28.14 15.82
C CYS A 34 4.71 28.68 15.63
N ARG A 35 4.32 28.89 14.37
CA ARG A 35 2.94 29.25 14.03
C ARG A 35 2.07 27.99 14.04
N HIS A 36 0.82 28.13 14.47
CA HIS A 36 -0.18 27.04 14.47
C HIS A 36 -0.38 26.34 13.10
N THR A 37 0.07 26.96 12.00
CA THR A 37 -0.02 26.42 10.64
C THR A 37 1.25 25.71 10.16
N ASN A 38 2.39 25.85 10.86
CA ASN A 38 3.66 25.29 10.45
C ASN A 38 3.95 24.01 11.22
N ALA A 39 3.37 22.90 10.76
CA ALA A 39 3.53 21.61 11.39
C ALA A 39 5.00 21.16 11.46
N SER A 40 5.81 21.44 10.42
CA SER A 40 7.23 21.09 10.45
C SER A 40 7.98 21.80 11.59
N CYS A 41 7.64 23.05 11.90
CA CYS A 41 8.20 23.77 13.05
C CYS A 41 7.74 23.14 14.38
N VAL A 42 6.45 22.84 14.49
CA VAL A 42 5.89 22.22 15.70
C VAL A 42 6.58 20.90 16.00
N CYS A 43 6.89 20.12 14.96
CA CYS A 43 7.54 18.81 15.03
C CYS A 43 9.07 18.82 15.25
N THR A 44 9.73 19.98 15.14
CA THR A 44 11.20 20.10 15.22
C THR A 44 11.69 21.03 16.31
N SER A 45 10.78 21.77 16.92
CA SER A 45 11.14 22.80 17.87
C SER A 45 11.48 22.17 19.22
N GLN A 46 12.79 22.03 19.47
CA GLN A 46 13.31 21.57 20.76
C GLN A 46 12.75 22.37 21.97
N LYS A 47 12.47 23.67 21.77
CA LYS A 47 11.88 24.52 22.82
C LYS A 47 10.43 24.18 23.12
N LEU A 48 9.67 23.78 22.10
CA LEU A 48 8.26 23.42 22.26
C LEU A 48 8.15 22.02 22.87
N ASP A 49 8.98 21.08 22.43
CA ASP A 49 8.96 19.70 22.93
C ASP A 49 9.28 19.64 24.43
N THR A 50 10.30 20.38 24.86
CA THR A 50 10.69 20.45 26.28
C THR A 50 9.62 21.12 27.15
N ALA A 51 8.98 22.19 26.67
CA ALA A 51 7.88 22.85 27.39
C ALA A 51 6.63 21.96 27.51
N LEU A 52 6.29 21.25 26.43
CA LEU A 52 5.18 20.29 26.42
C LEU A 52 5.43 19.12 27.36
N GLU A 53 6.65 18.57 27.38
CA GLU A 53 7.00 17.47 28.28
C GLU A 53 6.85 17.87 29.75
N VAL A 54 7.29 19.08 30.12
CA VAL A 54 7.11 19.62 31.47
C VAL A 54 5.64 19.81 31.82
N CYS A 55 4.83 20.38 30.91
CA CYS A 55 3.40 20.59 31.15
C CYS A 55 2.63 19.26 31.29
N VAL A 56 2.92 18.29 30.43
CA VAL A 56 2.24 16.98 30.41
C VAL A 56 2.66 16.14 31.61
N ALA A 57 3.93 16.16 31.99
CA ALA A 57 4.41 15.47 33.19
C ALA A 57 3.81 16.05 34.48
N ALA A 58 3.47 17.34 34.49
CA ALA A 58 2.86 18.00 35.65
C ALA A 58 1.34 17.81 35.72
N ASN A 59 0.64 17.85 34.59
CA ASN A 59 -0.83 17.96 34.56
C ASN A 59 -1.57 16.73 34.03
N CYS A 60 -0.91 15.82 33.31
CA CYS A 60 -1.58 14.67 32.71
C CYS A 60 -1.19 13.36 33.41
N THR A 61 -2.10 12.39 33.41
CA THR A 61 -1.78 11.05 33.90
C THR A 61 -0.84 10.31 32.93
N VAL A 62 -0.16 9.28 33.43
CA VAL A 62 0.73 8.45 32.59
C VAL A 62 -0.02 7.94 31.36
N ILE A 63 -1.25 7.44 31.52
CA ILE A 63 -2.07 6.92 30.41
C ILE A 63 -2.38 8.00 29.37
N GLU A 64 -2.69 9.23 29.79
CA GLU A 64 -2.99 10.35 28.88
C GLU A 64 -1.74 10.92 28.22
N SER A 65 -0.57 10.77 28.85
CA SER A 65 0.71 11.23 28.30
C SER A 65 1.25 10.33 27.18
N LEU A 66 0.88 9.04 27.17
CA LEU A 66 1.37 8.05 26.22
C LEU A 66 1.22 8.48 24.74
N PRO A 67 0.04 8.95 24.28
CA PRO A 67 -0.14 9.40 22.91
C PRO A 67 0.76 10.59 22.53
N LEU A 68 1.02 11.51 23.46
CA LEU A 68 1.91 12.66 23.21
C LEU A 68 3.37 12.24 23.16
N VAL A 69 3.83 11.38 24.07
CA VAL A 69 5.21 10.88 24.06
C VAL A 69 5.50 10.16 22.75
N VAL A 70 4.54 9.35 22.28
CA VAL A 70 4.60 8.68 20.99
C VAL A 70 4.66 9.72 19.86
N ALA A 71 3.74 10.69 19.83
CA ALA A 71 3.68 11.77 18.83
C ALA A 71 4.92 12.67 18.77
N ASN A 72 5.58 12.94 19.91
CA ASN A 72 6.74 13.83 20.01
C ASN A 72 8.08 13.12 19.81
N THR A 73 8.12 11.79 19.65
CA THR A 73 9.31 11.20 19.04
C THR A 73 9.44 11.88 17.67
N GLY A 74 10.55 12.57 17.38
CA GLY A 74 10.62 13.45 16.20
C GLY A 74 10.19 12.71 14.92
N THR A 75 10.54 11.44 14.90
CA THR A 75 10.12 10.44 13.94
C THR A 75 8.54 10.43 13.81
N GLN A 76 7.72 10.41 14.88
CA GLN A 76 6.22 10.37 14.88
C GLN A 76 5.46 11.62 14.53
N CYS A 77 6.05 12.73 14.87
CA CYS A 77 5.60 14.01 14.39
C CYS A 77 5.77 14.10 12.85
N TYR A 78 6.85 13.54 12.28
CA TYR A 78 7.06 13.49 10.83
C TYR A 78 6.21 12.45 10.12
N TRP A 79 6.07 11.21 10.65
CA TRP A 79 5.20 10.25 9.98
C TRP A 79 3.74 10.67 10.00
N ASN A 80 3.20 11.27 11.07
CA ASN A 80 1.82 11.79 11.01
C ASN A 80 1.61 12.87 9.90
N LEU A 81 2.68 13.57 9.47
CA LEU A 81 2.62 14.53 8.36
C LEU A 81 2.74 13.87 6.97
N THR A 82 3.47 12.75 6.85
CA THR A 82 3.62 12.02 5.58
C THR A 82 2.62 10.86 5.42
N GLU A 83 2.08 10.34 6.53
CA GLU A 83 1.30 9.11 6.63
C GLU A 83 -0.20 9.35 6.51
N LYS A 84 -0.68 10.58 6.70
CA LYS A 84 -2.09 10.94 6.45
C LYS A 84 -2.54 10.64 5.02
N GLU A 85 -1.61 10.55 4.08
CA GLU A 85 -1.83 10.17 2.67
C GLU A 85 -1.51 8.69 2.38
N THR A 86 -0.93 7.95 3.34
CA THR A 86 -0.60 6.51 3.16
C THR A 86 -1.77 5.63 3.58
N ALA A 87 -1.82 4.41 3.04
CA ALA A 87 -2.87 3.44 3.39
C ALA A 87 -2.97 3.22 4.92
N VAL A 88 -1.84 3.10 5.61
CA VAL A 88 -1.79 2.87 7.07
C VAL A 88 -2.39 4.03 7.84
N GLY A 89 -2.03 5.28 7.52
CA GLY A 89 -2.60 6.46 8.18
C GLY A 89 -4.07 6.73 7.83
N LEU A 90 -4.57 6.16 6.73
CA LEU A 90 -6.00 6.14 6.41
C LEU A 90 -6.78 5.06 7.19
N GLY A 91 -6.09 4.24 8.00
CA GLY A 91 -6.70 3.20 8.84
C GLY A 91 -6.61 1.79 8.27
N PHE A 92 -5.67 1.53 7.35
CA PHE A 92 -5.42 0.18 6.85
C PHE A 92 -4.99 -0.75 7.97
N GLY A 93 -5.69 -1.89 8.09
CA GLY A 93 -5.48 -2.88 9.15
C GLY A 93 -6.30 -2.65 10.42
N GLN A 94 -7.06 -1.55 10.52
CA GLN A 94 -8.05 -1.35 11.58
C GLN A 94 -9.41 -1.94 11.18
N ASP A 95 -10.21 -2.31 12.17
CA ASP A 95 -11.58 -2.74 11.93
C ASP A 95 -12.38 -1.61 11.28
N ILE A 96 -13.18 -1.93 10.26
CA ILE A 96 -13.95 -0.95 9.49
C ILE A 96 -14.86 -0.05 10.35
N TRP A 97 -15.29 -0.56 11.51
CA TRP A 97 -16.14 0.15 12.47
C TRP A 97 -15.44 1.31 13.20
N MET A 98 -14.10 1.32 13.22
CA MET A 98 -13.29 2.37 13.84
C MET A 98 -12.98 3.51 12.87
N LEU A 99 -13.34 3.36 11.60
CA LEU A 99 -12.99 4.30 10.53
C LEU A 99 -14.12 5.26 10.21
N SER A 100 -13.77 6.51 9.90
CA SER A 100 -14.73 7.46 9.37
C SER A 100 -15.16 7.09 7.93
N PRO A 101 -16.39 7.45 7.51
CA PRO A 101 -16.87 7.28 6.14
C PRO A 101 -15.90 7.71 5.02
N ASP A 102 -15.23 8.84 5.23
CA ASP A 102 -14.27 9.39 4.26
C ASP A 102 -13.00 8.54 4.16
N GLN A 103 -12.52 8.02 5.30
CA GLN A 103 -11.37 7.09 5.33
C GLN A 103 -11.69 5.78 4.62
N ILE A 104 -12.88 5.22 4.83
CA ILE A 104 -13.32 3.98 4.15
C ILE A 104 -13.37 4.18 2.62
N THR A 105 -13.86 5.31 2.16
CA THR A 105 -13.92 5.58 0.72
C THR A 105 -12.53 5.76 0.12
N ARG A 106 -11.62 6.46 0.82
CA ARG A 106 -10.23 6.65 0.38
C ARG A 106 -9.45 5.34 0.36
N ILE A 107 -9.55 4.53 1.40
CA ILE A 107 -8.81 3.27 1.46
C ILE A 107 -9.25 2.31 0.36
N LEU A 108 -10.55 2.21 0.09
CA LEU A 108 -11.06 1.39 -1.01
C LEU A 108 -10.63 1.90 -2.39
N PHE A 109 -10.48 3.21 -2.55
CA PHE A 109 -9.93 3.79 -3.77
C PHE A 109 -8.43 3.46 -3.93
N VAL A 110 -7.65 3.50 -2.84
CA VAL A 110 -6.24 3.07 -2.84
C VAL A 110 -6.12 1.58 -3.20
N PHE A 111 -6.94 0.72 -2.61
CA PHE A 111 -7.01 -0.71 -2.97
C PHE A 111 -7.32 -0.92 -4.45
N PHE A 112 -8.28 -0.16 -4.99
CA PHE A 112 -8.61 -0.24 -6.42
C PHE A 112 -7.40 0.11 -7.29
N LEU A 113 -6.66 1.17 -6.96
CA LEU A 113 -5.44 1.57 -7.67
C LEU A 113 -4.32 0.53 -7.52
N GLU A 114 -4.13 -0.01 -6.32
CA GLU A 114 -3.16 -1.05 -6.01
C GLU A 114 -3.37 -2.29 -6.87
N GLU A 115 -4.62 -2.75 -7.03
CA GLU A 115 -4.96 -3.89 -7.88
C GLU A 115 -4.53 -3.68 -9.35
N PHE A 116 -4.69 -2.45 -9.89
CA PHE A 116 -4.19 -2.14 -11.23
C PHE A 116 -2.67 -2.20 -11.32
N MET A 117 -1.98 -1.59 -10.34
CA MET A 117 -0.53 -1.57 -10.31
C MET A 117 0.02 -3.00 -10.17
N TYR A 118 -0.60 -3.80 -9.32
CA TYR A 118 -0.26 -5.20 -9.12
C TYR A 118 -0.42 -6.01 -10.42
N ALA A 119 -1.56 -5.87 -11.12
CA ALA A 119 -1.79 -6.53 -12.40
C ALA A 119 -0.74 -6.14 -13.47
N PHE A 120 -0.35 -4.86 -13.51
CA PHE A 120 0.69 -4.37 -14.41
C PHE A 120 2.07 -4.96 -14.07
N VAL A 121 2.45 -4.93 -12.78
CA VAL A 121 3.74 -5.45 -12.30
C VAL A 121 3.87 -6.93 -12.66
N ILE A 122 2.88 -7.75 -12.32
CA ILE A 122 2.92 -9.19 -12.63
C ILE A 122 3.09 -9.45 -14.13
N CYS A 123 2.30 -8.78 -14.96
CA CYS A 123 2.37 -8.95 -16.41
C CYS A 123 3.77 -8.56 -16.94
N SER A 124 4.29 -7.42 -16.49
CA SER A 124 5.59 -6.92 -16.91
C SER A 124 6.75 -7.83 -16.48
N THR A 125 6.71 -8.39 -15.27
CA THR A 125 7.71 -9.34 -14.76
C THR A 125 7.74 -10.61 -15.59
N LYS A 126 6.57 -11.23 -15.83
CA LYS A 126 6.48 -12.45 -16.65
C LYS A 126 6.95 -12.22 -18.08
N VAL A 127 6.56 -11.10 -18.70
CA VAL A 127 7.04 -10.72 -20.04
C VAL A 127 8.56 -10.58 -20.07
N SER A 128 9.16 -9.90 -19.07
CA SER A 128 10.61 -9.71 -18.96
C SER A 128 11.36 -11.06 -18.89
N ILE A 129 10.87 -11.99 -18.06
CA ILE A 129 11.43 -13.34 -17.93
C ILE A 129 11.36 -14.10 -19.26
N ILE A 130 10.22 -14.05 -19.95
CA ILE A 130 10.05 -14.76 -21.23
C ILE A 130 10.97 -14.19 -22.31
N LEU A 131 11.11 -12.86 -22.39
CA LEU A 131 12.05 -12.23 -23.31
C LEU A 131 13.49 -12.63 -23.00
N PHE A 132 13.85 -12.76 -21.73
CA PHE A 132 15.14 -13.25 -21.30
C PHE A 132 15.36 -14.73 -21.70
N TYR A 133 14.35 -15.59 -21.55
CA TYR A 133 14.41 -16.98 -22.02
C TYR A 133 14.61 -17.09 -23.52
N LEU A 134 13.89 -16.28 -24.31
CA LEU A 134 14.04 -16.21 -25.76
C LEU A 134 15.43 -15.72 -26.20
N ARG A 135 16.11 -14.94 -25.36
CA ARG A 135 17.48 -14.47 -25.61
C ARG A 135 18.54 -15.53 -25.30
N ILE A 136 18.34 -16.35 -24.26
CA ILE A 136 19.33 -17.33 -23.82
C ILE A 136 19.26 -18.62 -24.64
N PHE A 137 18.06 -19.16 -24.86
CA PHE A 137 17.90 -20.50 -25.40
C PHE A 137 17.48 -20.43 -26.88
N PRO A 138 18.34 -20.83 -27.83
CA PRO A 138 18.03 -20.79 -29.26
C PRO A 138 17.14 -21.95 -29.74
N GLU A 139 16.88 -22.95 -28.89
CA GLU A 139 16.16 -24.20 -29.22
C GLU A 139 14.75 -23.93 -29.80
N PRO A 140 14.39 -24.48 -30.98
CA PRO A 140 13.18 -24.07 -31.71
C PRO A 140 11.87 -24.46 -31.01
N TRP A 141 11.80 -25.63 -30.38
CA TRP A 141 10.59 -26.02 -29.64
C TRP A 141 10.39 -25.16 -28.40
N PHE A 142 11.49 -24.84 -27.70
CA PHE A 142 11.50 -23.99 -26.52
C PHE A 142 11.04 -22.56 -26.87
N ARG A 143 11.55 -22.01 -27.97
CA ARG A 143 11.13 -20.68 -28.46
C ARG A 143 9.64 -20.63 -28.80
N LYS A 144 9.10 -21.68 -29.43
CA LYS A 144 7.65 -21.79 -29.67
C LYS A 144 6.88 -21.80 -28.35
N ALA A 145 7.32 -22.58 -27.36
CA ALA A 145 6.69 -22.63 -26.05
C ALA A 145 6.72 -21.26 -25.33
N CYS A 146 7.88 -20.59 -25.30
CA CYS A 146 8.02 -19.24 -24.77
C CYS A 146 7.07 -18.25 -25.46
N LEU A 147 6.99 -18.28 -26.79
CA LEU A 147 6.12 -17.38 -27.55
C LEU A 147 4.64 -17.65 -27.25
N THR A 148 4.24 -18.91 -27.13
CA THR A 148 2.88 -19.29 -26.70
C THR A 148 2.57 -18.73 -25.31
N ILE A 149 3.48 -18.91 -24.34
CA ILE A 149 3.30 -18.39 -22.97
C ILE A 149 3.28 -16.86 -22.97
N LEU A 150 4.06 -16.19 -23.81
CA LEU A 150 4.05 -14.74 -23.96
C LEU A 150 2.69 -14.23 -24.40
N ILE A 151 2.12 -14.84 -25.44
CA ILE A 151 0.79 -14.47 -25.96
C ILE A 151 -0.28 -14.72 -24.89
N MET A 152 -0.24 -15.87 -24.22
CA MET A 152 -1.18 -16.20 -23.14
C MET A 152 -1.09 -15.21 -21.99
N THR A 153 0.13 -14.82 -21.58
CA THR A 153 0.37 -13.84 -20.50
C THR A 153 -0.15 -12.47 -20.89
N ALA A 154 0.09 -12.01 -22.11
CA ALA A 154 -0.40 -10.72 -22.60
C ALA A 154 -1.93 -10.67 -22.64
N ILE A 155 -2.58 -11.72 -23.17
CA ILE A 155 -4.04 -11.83 -23.21
C ILE A 155 -4.61 -11.83 -21.79
N PHE A 156 -4.03 -12.63 -20.89
CA PHE A 156 -4.47 -12.69 -19.50
C PHE A 156 -4.28 -11.35 -18.77
N GLY A 157 -3.18 -10.63 -19.00
CA GLY A 157 -2.95 -9.30 -18.44
C GLY A 157 -4.00 -8.29 -18.89
N VAL A 158 -4.32 -8.26 -20.19
CA VAL A 158 -5.38 -7.39 -20.72
C VAL A 158 -6.75 -7.77 -20.14
N TRP A 159 -7.07 -9.07 -20.09
CA TRP A 159 -8.29 -9.56 -19.46
C TRP A 159 -8.41 -9.11 -18.01
N HIS A 160 -7.34 -9.25 -17.22
CA HIS A 160 -7.34 -8.91 -15.81
C HIS A 160 -7.56 -7.41 -15.59
N ILE A 161 -6.91 -6.55 -16.37
CA ILE A 161 -7.11 -5.09 -16.32
C ILE A 161 -8.57 -4.72 -16.64
N LEU A 162 -9.14 -5.30 -17.70
CA LEU A 162 -10.54 -5.08 -18.06
C LEU A 162 -11.48 -5.58 -16.97
N GLN A 163 -11.18 -6.74 -16.38
CA GLN A 163 -11.95 -7.28 -15.27
C GLN A 163 -11.94 -6.34 -14.07
N ILE A 164 -10.80 -5.76 -13.66
CA ILE A 164 -10.73 -4.81 -12.54
C ILE A 164 -11.58 -3.57 -12.84
N LEU A 165 -11.52 -3.04 -14.07
CA LEU A 165 -12.34 -1.88 -14.48
C LEU A 165 -13.84 -2.20 -14.45
N PHE A 166 -14.23 -3.35 -15.00
CA PHE A 166 -15.64 -3.70 -15.22
C PHE A 166 -16.23 -4.63 -14.16
N VAL A 167 -15.53 -4.91 -13.06
CA VAL A 167 -16.06 -5.72 -11.96
C VAL A 167 -17.30 -5.08 -11.33
N SER A 168 -17.38 -3.74 -11.37
CA SER A 168 -18.56 -2.99 -10.94
C SER A 168 -19.04 -2.02 -12.00
N TRP A 169 -20.35 -1.81 -12.04
CA TRP A 169 -20.99 -0.81 -12.89
C TRP A 169 -21.88 0.10 -12.03
N PRO A 170 -21.58 1.41 -11.93
CA PRO A 170 -20.44 2.15 -12.50
C PRO A 170 -19.08 1.81 -11.83
N ILE A 171 -17.96 2.23 -12.43
CA ILE A 171 -16.59 2.00 -11.91
C ILE A 171 -16.43 2.57 -10.49
N SER A 172 -17.04 3.72 -10.23
CA SER A 172 -17.02 4.36 -8.90
C SER A 172 -17.62 3.53 -7.78
N TYR A 173 -18.44 2.54 -8.15
CA TYR A 173 -19.01 1.60 -7.20
C TYR A 173 -17.97 0.65 -6.56
N ASN A 174 -16.73 0.62 -7.06
CA ASN A 174 -15.65 -0.11 -6.38
C ASN A 174 -15.32 0.47 -5.00
N TRP A 175 -15.33 1.80 -4.84
CA TRP A 175 -15.00 2.47 -3.59
C TRP A 175 -16.19 3.09 -2.85
N THR A 176 -17.39 3.11 -3.45
CA THR A 176 -18.61 3.62 -2.80
C THR A 176 -19.61 2.56 -2.33
N PHE A 177 -19.40 1.27 -2.64
CA PHE A 177 -20.36 0.20 -2.30
C PHE A 177 -20.65 0.02 -0.81
N TRP A 178 -19.73 0.45 0.05
CA TRP A 178 -19.72 0.10 1.47
C TRP A 178 -20.86 0.80 2.23
N ASP A 179 -21.35 1.93 1.73
CA ASP A 179 -22.35 2.76 2.42
C ASP A 179 -23.80 2.33 2.17
N GLY A 180 -24.04 1.45 1.19
CA GLY A 180 -25.38 1.00 0.79
C GLY A 180 -26.30 2.10 0.22
N ARG A 181 -25.79 3.33 0.02
CA ARG A 181 -26.56 4.47 -0.51
C ARG A 181 -26.41 4.60 -2.02
N HIS A 182 -25.29 4.13 -2.56
CA HIS A 182 -25.03 4.13 -3.99
C HIS A 182 -25.66 2.89 -4.63
N SER A 183 -26.43 3.08 -5.70
CA SER A 183 -26.94 1.98 -6.50
C SER A 183 -25.90 1.54 -7.54
N GLY A 184 -25.52 0.27 -7.53
CA GLY A 184 -24.61 -0.28 -8.51
C GLY A 184 -24.64 -1.81 -8.53
N ARG A 185 -24.15 -2.40 -9.63
CA ARG A 185 -23.93 -3.84 -9.73
C ARG A 185 -22.47 -4.15 -9.50
N ARG A 186 -22.20 -5.19 -8.72
CA ARG A 186 -20.85 -5.71 -8.48
C ARG A 186 -20.79 -7.20 -8.82
N GLY A 187 -19.73 -7.62 -9.49
CA GLY A 187 -19.42 -9.02 -9.76
C GLY A 187 -18.95 -9.78 -8.51
N ASN A 188 -18.80 -11.09 -8.63
CA ASN A 188 -18.29 -11.92 -7.54
C ASN A 188 -16.76 -11.78 -7.42
N VAL A 189 -16.31 -10.72 -6.74
CA VAL A 189 -14.89 -10.39 -6.57
C VAL A 189 -14.11 -11.58 -6.03
N LYS A 190 -14.62 -12.26 -4.98
CA LYS A 190 -13.96 -13.42 -4.38
C LYS A 190 -13.69 -14.52 -5.39
N MET A 191 -14.70 -14.88 -6.20
CA MET A 191 -14.56 -15.91 -7.21
C MET A 191 -13.51 -15.52 -8.26
N PHE A 192 -13.55 -14.28 -8.74
CA PHE A 192 -12.58 -13.80 -9.71
C PHE A 192 -11.15 -13.76 -9.14
N SER A 193 -10.97 -13.34 -7.89
CA SER A 193 -9.67 -13.37 -7.21
C SER A 193 -9.10 -14.79 -7.14
N PHE A 194 -9.92 -15.80 -6.80
CA PHE A 194 -9.47 -17.20 -6.79
C PHE A 194 -9.05 -17.70 -8.18
N ILE A 195 -9.82 -17.38 -9.22
CA ILE A 195 -9.48 -17.74 -10.61
C ILE A 195 -8.17 -17.08 -11.03
N ASN A 196 -8.03 -15.78 -10.78
CA ASN A 196 -6.84 -15.01 -11.16
C ASN A 196 -5.59 -15.48 -10.42
N ALA A 197 -5.71 -15.81 -9.13
CA ALA A 197 -4.62 -16.41 -8.36
C ALA A 197 -4.19 -17.76 -8.97
N GLY A 198 -5.16 -18.64 -9.26
CA GLY A 198 -4.87 -19.95 -9.85
C GLY A 198 -4.18 -19.85 -11.21
N ILE A 199 -4.64 -18.96 -12.10
CA ILE A 199 -4.02 -18.76 -13.42
C ILE A 199 -2.60 -18.19 -13.29
N ASN A 200 -2.39 -17.21 -12.41
CA ASN A 200 -1.06 -16.64 -12.19
C ASN A 200 -0.06 -17.70 -11.72
N ILE A 201 -0.45 -18.50 -10.72
CA ILE A 201 0.37 -19.62 -10.22
C ILE A 201 0.66 -20.63 -11.33
N ALA A 202 -0.33 -20.96 -12.17
CA ALA A 202 -0.11 -21.88 -13.28
C ALA A 202 0.91 -21.35 -14.30
N LEU A 203 0.85 -20.06 -14.63
CA LEU A 203 1.83 -19.40 -15.50
C LEU A 203 3.23 -19.37 -14.85
N ASP A 204 3.30 -19.14 -13.54
CA ASP A 204 4.54 -19.18 -12.77
C ASP A 204 5.20 -20.56 -12.78
N LEU A 205 4.42 -21.61 -12.54
CA LEU A 205 4.91 -22.98 -12.65
C LEU A 205 5.37 -23.30 -14.08
N ALA A 206 4.64 -22.85 -15.11
CA ALA A 206 5.06 -23.04 -16.49
C ALA A 206 6.41 -22.36 -16.78
N LEU A 207 6.60 -21.13 -16.31
CA LEU A 207 7.86 -20.39 -16.47
C LEU A 207 9.01 -20.99 -15.65
N PHE A 208 8.72 -21.61 -14.51
CA PHE A 208 9.72 -22.32 -13.71
C PHE A 208 10.15 -23.65 -14.37
N ILE A 209 9.20 -24.44 -14.87
CA ILE A 209 9.46 -25.75 -15.46
C ILE A 209 10.20 -25.62 -16.80
N LEU A 210 9.89 -24.60 -17.59
CA LEU A 210 10.47 -24.41 -18.93
C LEU A 210 12.01 -24.48 -18.94
N PRO A 211 12.78 -23.65 -18.21
CA PRO A 211 14.24 -23.69 -18.24
C PRO A 211 14.80 -25.00 -17.67
N VAL A 212 14.10 -25.65 -16.73
CA VAL A 212 14.51 -26.93 -16.16
C VAL A 212 14.55 -28.03 -17.22
N THR A 213 13.63 -28.02 -18.18
CA THR A 213 13.65 -28.98 -19.30
C THR A 213 14.92 -28.86 -20.15
N GLN A 214 15.47 -27.65 -20.31
CA GLN A 214 16.70 -27.40 -21.05
C GLN A 214 17.94 -27.87 -20.28
N PHE A 215 17.91 -27.81 -18.95
CA PHE A 215 19.01 -28.29 -18.13
C PHE A 215 19.11 -29.81 -18.11
N ILE A 216 18.02 -30.55 -18.27
CA ILE A 216 18.07 -32.03 -18.25
C ILE A 216 18.79 -32.56 -19.49
N THR A 217 18.67 -31.89 -20.64
CA THR A 217 19.30 -32.32 -21.91
C THR A 217 20.75 -31.86 -22.06
N MET A 218 21.22 -30.92 -21.23
CA MET A 218 22.57 -30.34 -21.29
C MET A 218 23.51 -30.89 -20.21
N SER A 219 24.78 -31.11 -20.57
CA SER A 219 25.84 -31.75 -19.75
C SER A 219 26.41 -30.89 -18.61
N TRP A 220 25.68 -29.86 -18.16
CA TRP A 220 26.16 -28.89 -17.18
C TRP A 220 26.29 -29.52 -15.78
N THR A 221 27.26 -29.06 -14.99
CA THR A 221 27.42 -29.51 -13.60
C THR A 221 26.21 -29.08 -12.74
N LEU A 222 25.81 -29.93 -11.77
CA LEU A 222 24.61 -29.72 -10.95
C LEU A 222 24.61 -28.36 -10.23
N ARG A 223 25.78 -27.84 -9.85
CA ARG A 223 25.94 -26.50 -9.23
C ARG A 223 25.46 -25.37 -10.15
N THR A 224 25.79 -25.44 -11.43
CA THR A 224 25.37 -24.43 -12.41
C THR A 224 23.88 -24.55 -12.74
N LYS A 225 23.33 -25.77 -12.76
CA LYS A 225 21.88 -25.98 -12.95
C LYS A 225 21.07 -25.36 -11.82
N ILE A 226 21.47 -25.63 -10.57
CA ILE A 226 20.81 -25.08 -9.38
C ILE A 226 20.98 -23.55 -9.33
N GLY A 227 22.19 -23.04 -9.57
CA GLY A 227 22.46 -21.59 -9.55
C GLY A 227 21.58 -20.82 -10.54
N THR A 228 21.48 -21.31 -11.78
CA THR A 228 20.63 -20.63 -12.79
C THR A 228 19.15 -20.73 -12.43
N SER A 229 18.65 -21.89 -11.97
CA SER A 229 17.25 -22.02 -11.52
C SER A 229 16.91 -21.14 -10.31
N LEU A 230 17.84 -20.95 -9.37
CA LEU A 230 17.63 -20.10 -8.19
C LEU A 230 17.56 -18.61 -8.57
N ILE A 231 18.37 -18.16 -9.52
CA ILE A 231 18.30 -16.78 -10.04
C ILE A 231 16.91 -16.51 -10.65
N PHE A 232 16.32 -17.53 -11.30
CA PHE A 232 14.98 -17.42 -11.86
C PHE A 232 13.87 -17.46 -10.82
N LEU A 233 14.03 -18.18 -9.72
CA LEU A 233 13.06 -18.23 -8.62
C LEU A 233 12.95 -16.90 -7.86
N VAL A 234 14.02 -16.11 -7.79
CA VAL A 234 13.99 -14.80 -7.10
C VAL A 234 13.22 -13.75 -7.91
N GLY A 235 13.13 -13.91 -9.23
CA GLY A 235 12.47 -12.97 -10.13
C GLY A 235 10.98 -13.24 -10.38
N LEU A 236 10.39 -14.27 -9.75
CA LEU A 236 9.08 -14.84 -10.08
C LEU A 236 8.06 -14.60 -8.97
#